data_AF-A0A7S1LV08-F1
#
_entry.id   AF-A0A7S1LV08-F1
#
_cell.length_a   1.000
_cell.length_b   1.000
_cell.length_c   1.000
_cell.angle_alpha   90.00
_cell.angle_beta   90.00
_cell.angle_gamma   90.00
#
_symmetry.space_group_name_H-M   'P 1'
#
loop_
_entity.id
_entity.type
_entity.pdbx_description
1 polymer ?
#
loop_
_entity_poly.entity_id
_entity_poly.type
_entity_poly.pdbx_seq_one_letter_code
_entity_poly.pdbx_strand_id
1 'polypeptide(L)'
;FGSSRCPGRGRITPPRDLPSRRGRRARAPSSPRRAMGSTCSVSLSSELDGASRQIDAHLANLAAKIARAEDELRENVAKGARDPPARQRALQAIKRKSVLEEQRRQLIGTQFNIDSLSFQQDQARVTLAAVNALKTGTERLKAVQLQMDVSKVELLCDDAAMLADEMRNISDALGQGYSGPD
;
A
#
# COMPACT_ATOMS: atom_id res chain seq x y z
N PHE A 1 -36.20 -73.41 -20.21
CA PHE A 1 -34.73 -73.49 -20.32
C PHE A 1 -34.10 -72.58 -19.28
N GLY A 2 -33.22 -73.13 -18.44
CA GLY A 2 -31.94 -72.50 -18.09
C GLY A 2 -31.91 -71.34 -17.08
N SER A 3 -31.38 -71.67 -15.90
CA SER A 3 -30.83 -70.84 -14.82
C SER A 3 -29.67 -69.89 -15.20
N SER A 4 -29.46 -68.80 -14.44
CA SER A 4 -28.19 -68.34 -13.81
C SER A 4 -28.30 -66.86 -13.31
N ARG A 5 -28.51 -66.59 -12.01
CA ARG A 5 -27.56 -66.28 -10.89
C ARG A 5 -26.75 -64.94 -10.95
N CYS A 6 -27.25 -63.95 -10.19
CA CYS A 6 -26.60 -63.05 -9.17
C CYS A 6 -25.43 -62.09 -9.56
N PRO A 7 -25.02 -61.05 -8.75
CA PRO A 7 -25.44 -60.65 -7.38
C PRO A 7 -25.58 -59.12 -7.08
N GLY A 8 -26.11 -58.77 -5.89
CA GLY A 8 -25.54 -57.71 -5.03
C GLY A 8 -26.16 -56.30 -5.04
N ARG A 9 -27.24 -56.06 -4.27
CA ARG A 9 -27.59 -54.71 -3.78
C ARG A 9 -27.30 -54.62 -2.28
N GLY A 10 -26.29 -53.82 -1.93
CA GLY A 10 -25.92 -53.50 -0.57
C GLY A 10 -27.01 -52.73 0.18
N ARG A 11 -27.11 -53.00 1.48
CA ARG A 11 -27.90 -52.20 2.42
C ARG A 11 -27.24 -50.82 2.57
N ILE A 12 -27.98 -49.75 2.29
CA ILE A 12 -27.62 -48.39 2.70
C ILE A 12 -28.69 -47.94 3.70
N THR A 13 -28.30 -47.86 4.97
CA THR A 13 -29.08 -47.23 6.03
C THR A 13 -29.10 -45.71 5.85
N PRO A 14 -30.22 -45.01 6.07
CA PRO A 14 -30.25 -43.55 6.00
C PRO A 14 -29.63 -42.92 7.27
N PRO A 15 -28.84 -41.84 7.17
CA PRO A 15 -28.48 -41.06 8.34
C PRO A 15 -29.66 -40.17 8.78
N ARG A 16 -29.90 -40.20 10.10
CA ARG A 16 -30.84 -39.38 10.86
C ARG A 16 -30.31 -37.97 11.12
N ASP A 17 -31.24 -37.03 11.18
CA ASP A 17 -31.26 -35.80 11.99
C ASP A 17 -30.28 -34.65 11.68
N LEU A 18 -30.79 -33.66 10.94
CA LEU A 18 -30.39 -32.25 11.08
C LEU A 18 -31.63 -31.42 11.40
N PRO A 19 -31.69 -30.81 12.58
CA PRO A 19 -32.13 -29.42 12.59
C PRO A 19 -31.45 -28.57 13.69
N SER A 20 -30.90 -27.42 13.31
CA SER A 20 -31.18 -26.16 14.02
C SER A 20 -30.61 -24.98 13.24
N ARG A 21 -31.48 -24.28 12.50
CA ARG A 21 -31.26 -22.88 12.09
C ARG A 21 -31.18 -22.03 13.36
N ARG A 22 -29.99 -21.84 13.91
CA ARG A 22 -29.75 -20.79 14.90
C ARG A 22 -29.49 -19.48 14.17
N GLY A 23 -30.35 -18.50 14.48
CA GLY A 23 -30.49 -17.25 13.76
C GLY A 23 -29.22 -16.43 13.63
N ARG A 24 -29.11 -15.76 12.48
CA ARG A 24 -28.25 -14.60 12.28
C ARG A 24 -28.63 -13.52 13.29
N ARG A 25 -27.87 -13.40 14.38
CA ARG A 25 -27.80 -12.13 15.11
C ARG A 25 -26.72 -11.29 14.45
N ALA A 26 -27.13 -10.41 13.54
CA ALA A 26 -26.27 -9.32 13.08
C ALA A 26 -25.96 -8.42 14.28
N ARG A 27 -24.76 -8.56 14.84
CA ARG A 27 -24.26 -7.67 15.87
C ARG A 27 -23.67 -6.47 15.14
N ALA A 28 -24.40 -5.35 15.10
CA ALA A 28 -23.83 -4.07 14.70
C ALA A 28 -23.04 -3.50 15.88
N PRO A 29 -21.74 -3.21 15.74
CA PRO A 29 -21.08 -2.24 16.58
C PRO A 29 -21.09 -0.86 15.88
N SER A 30 -21.71 0.07 16.58
CA SER A 30 -21.70 1.53 16.41
C SER A 30 -20.36 2.07 15.91
N SER A 31 -20.40 2.76 14.77
CA SER A 31 -19.30 3.63 14.33
C SER A 31 -19.18 4.85 15.25
N PRO A 32 -17.98 5.21 15.71
CA PRO A 32 -17.59 6.60 15.64
C PRO A 32 -17.07 6.82 14.22
N ARG A 33 -17.88 7.44 13.35
CA ARG A 33 -17.34 8.13 12.17
C ARG A 33 -16.47 9.27 12.68
N ARG A 34 -15.23 8.96 13.06
CA ARG A 34 -14.18 9.96 13.13
C ARG A 34 -13.96 10.39 11.69
N ALA A 35 -14.31 11.63 11.38
CA ALA A 35 -13.86 12.30 10.17
C ALA A 35 -12.33 12.37 10.21
N MET A 36 -11.65 11.29 9.81
CA MET A 36 -10.21 11.27 9.54
C MET A 36 -10.00 11.82 8.13
N GLY A 37 -10.04 13.13 8.04
CA GLY A 37 -9.76 13.84 6.81
C GLY A 37 -9.19 15.20 7.15
N SER A 38 -8.01 15.24 7.76
CA SER A 38 -7.04 16.36 7.64
C SER A 38 -5.85 16.21 8.61
N THR A 39 -5.99 15.53 9.76
CA THR A 39 -4.95 15.59 10.82
C THR A 39 -4.01 14.37 10.92
N CYS A 40 -4.18 13.34 10.08
CA CYS A 40 -3.43 12.09 10.24
C CYS A 40 -2.05 12.11 9.57
N SER A 41 -1.86 12.92 8.52
CA SER A 41 -0.62 12.93 7.76
C SER A 41 0.54 13.66 8.45
N VAL A 42 0.23 14.62 9.34
CA VAL A 42 1.23 15.38 10.10
C VAL A 42 1.58 14.67 11.41
N SER A 43 0.58 14.13 12.12
CA SER A 43 0.78 13.49 13.43
C SER A 43 1.62 12.20 13.34
N LEU A 44 1.37 11.36 12.33
CA LEU A 44 2.06 10.07 12.20
C LEU A 44 3.52 10.20 11.75
N SER A 45 3.87 11.19 10.91
CA SER A 45 5.28 11.39 10.55
C SER A 45 6.09 11.97 11.69
N SER A 46 5.53 12.92 12.44
CA SER A 46 6.20 13.43 13.64
C SER A 46 6.43 12.34 14.69
N GLU A 47 5.55 11.33 14.76
CA GLU A 47 5.69 10.17 15.64
C GLU A 47 6.80 9.22 15.17
N LEU A 48 6.87 8.92 13.86
CA LEU A 48 7.94 8.09 13.30
C LEU A 48 9.32 8.77 13.40
N ASP A 49 9.40 10.07 13.11
CA ASP A 49 10.62 10.86 13.27
C ASP A 49 11.07 10.90 14.74
N GLY A 50 10.11 11.06 15.67
CA GLY A 50 10.37 11.01 17.10
C GLY A 50 10.93 9.65 17.54
N ALA A 51 10.33 8.56 17.06
CA ALA A 51 10.77 7.20 17.35
C ALA A 51 12.18 6.92 16.77
N SER A 52 12.45 7.34 15.53
CA SER A 52 13.77 7.23 14.90
C SER A 52 14.83 7.92 15.74
N ARG A 53 14.61 9.18 16.14
CA ARG A 53 15.56 9.94 16.98
C ARG A 53 15.84 9.27 18.32
N GLN A 54 14.82 8.67 18.94
CA GLN A 54 15.01 7.91 20.18
C GLN A 54 15.90 6.68 19.93
N ILE A 55 15.65 5.92 18.86
CA ILE A 55 16.47 4.75 18.52
C ILE A 55 17.91 5.17 18.20
N ASP A 56 18.11 6.26 17.45
CA ASP A 56 19.43 6.82 17.18
C ASP A 56 20.19 7.20 18.46
N ALA A 57 19.52 7.86 19.39
CA ALA A 57 20.10 8.20 20.69
C ALA A 57 20.48 6.94 21.49
N HIS A 58 19.62 5.92 21.48
CA HIS A 58 19.91 4.64 22.11
C HIS A 58 21.07 3.88 21.43
N LEU A 59 21.15 3.90 20.10
CA LEU A 59 22.24 3.32 19.33
C LEU A 59 23.57 4.00 19.63
N ALA A 60 23.59 5.34 19.69
CA ALA A 60 24.78 6.11 20.07
C ALA A 60 25.24 5.77 21.49
N ASN A 61 24.31 5.67 22.44
CA ASN A 61 24.59 5.27 23.82
C ASN A 61 25.16 3.84 23.90
N LEU A 62 24.60 2.88 23.15
CA LEU A 62 25.13 1.52 23.09
C LEU A 62 26.51 1.47 22.44
N ALA A 63 26.73 2.21 21.36
CA ALA A 63 28.04 2.31 20.70
C ALA A 63 29.12 2.83 21.66
N ALA A 64 28.82 3.88 22.42
CA ALA A 64 29.74 4.40 23.44
C ALA A 64 30.04 3.37 24.55
N LYS A 65 29.04 2.61 25.00
CA LYS A 65 29.24 1.53 25.99
C LYS A 65 30.09 0.38 25.44
N ILE A 66 29.88 0.00 24.17
CA ILE A 66 30.66 -1.03 23.49
C ILE A 66 32.13 -0.58 23.39
N ALA A 67 32.38 0.66 22.97
CA ALA A 67 33.74 1.20 22.88
C ALA A 67 34.48 1.16 24.23
N ARG A 68 33.82 1.57 25.32
CA ARG A 68 34.40 1.46 26.68
C ARG A 68 34.71 0.02 27.07
N ALA A 69 33.79 -0.91 26.80
CA ALA A 69 34.02 -2.33 27.07
C ALA A 69 35.16 -2.92 26.23
N GLU A 70 35.37 -2.43 25.00
CA GLU A 70 36.51 -2.79 24.17
C GLU A 70 37.83 -2.24 24.69
N ASP A 71 37.85 -1.01 25.18
CA ASP A 71 39.04 -0.42 25.79
C ASP A 71 39.44 -1.18 27.07
N GLU A 72 38.47 -1.46 27.95
CA GLU A 72 38.67 -2.31 29.13
C GLU A 72 39.17 -3.70 28.74
N LEU A 73 38.61 -4.28 27.68
CA LEU A 73 39.04 -5.59 27.18
C LEU A 73 40.49 -5.55 26.69
N ARG A 74 40.85 -4.55 25.87
CA ARG A 74 42.21 -4.38 25.35
C ARG A 74 43.23 -4.24 26.47
N GLU A 75 42.92 -3.43 27.49
CA GLU A 75 43.79 -3.24 28.64
C GLU A 75 43.98 -4.52 29.47
N ASN A 76 42.87 -5.21 29.78
CA ASN A 76 42.93 -6.42 30.60
C ASN A 76 43.55 -7.62 29.87
N VAL A 77 43.39 -7.71 28.54
CA VAL A 77 44.06 -8.74 27.72
C VAL A 77 45.57 -8.51 27.69
N ALA A 78 46.03 -7.27 27.56
CA ALA A 78 47.46 -6.94 27.58
C ALA A 78 48.13 -7.37 28.91
N LYS A 79 47.40 -7.25 30.03
CA LYS A 79 47.87 -7.64 31.38
C LYS A 79 47.66 -9.13 31.69
N GLY A 80 46.71 -9.79 31.01
CA GLY A 80 46.20 -11.12 31.34
C GLY A 80 47.18 -12.29 31.21
N ALA A 81 48.31 -12.12 30.50
CA ALA A 81 49.37 -13.12 30.44
C ALA A 81 50.18 -13.22 31.74
N ARG A 82 50.26 -12.12 32.50
CA ARG A 82 51.03 -12.02 33.76
C ARG A 82 50.12 -11.98 34.99
N ASP A 83 48.86 -11.59 34.81
CA ASP A 83 47.91 -11.36 35.91
C ASP A 83 46.61 -12.18 35.72
N PRO A 84 46.45 -13.31 36.43
CA PRO A 84 45.23 -14.14 36.39
C PRO A 84 43.90 -13.38 36.63
N PRO A 85 43.77 -12.44 37.58
CA PRO A 85 42.55 -11.64 37.73
C PRO A 85 42.29 -10.70 36.54
N ALA A 86 43.32 -10.17 35.86
CA ALA A 86 43.12 -9.42 34.62
C ALA A 86 42.52 -10.29 33.51
N ARG A 87 42.92 -11.57 33.42
CA ARG A 87 42.28 -12.54 32.51
C ARG A 87 40.80 -12.75 32.84
N GLN A 88 40.42 -12.82 34.11
CA GLN A 88 39.02 -12.94 34.51
C GLN A 88 38.21 -11.68 34.18
N ARG A 89 38.79 -10.48 34.39
CA ARG A 89 38.17 -9.20 34.00
C ARG A 89 37.98 -9.10 32.48
N ALA A 90 38.95 -9.54 31.69
CA ALA A 90 38.84 -9.61 30.23
C ALA A 90 37.67 -10.51 29.79
N LEU A 91 37.51 -11.70 30.40
CA LEU A 91 36.38 -12.57 30.11
C LEU A 91 35.02 -11.94 30.45
N GLN A 92 34.95 -11.17 31.53
CA GLN A 92 33.74 -10.41 31.87
C GLN A 92 33.46 -9.28 30.87
N ALA A 93 34.50 -8.57 30.43
CA ALA A 93 34.39 -7.52 29.41
C ALA A 93 33.89 -8.08 28.06
N ILE A 94 34.39 -9.26 27.63
CA ILE A 94 33.89 -9.95 26.42
C ILE A 94 32.39 -10.26 26.54
N LYS A 95 31.95 -10.83 27.67
CA LYS A 95 30.53 -11.15 27.89
C LYS A 95 29.66 -9.90 27.84
N ARG A 96 30.07 -8.83 28.53
CA ARG A 96 29.36 -7.54 28.52
C ARG A 96 29.29 -6.95 27.11
N LYS A 97 30.41 -6.94 26.38
CA LYS A 97 30.47 -6.48 24.99
C LYS A 97 29.48 -7.25 24.12
N SER A 98 29.52 -8.59 24.16
CA SER A 98 28.64 -9.44 23.34
C SER A 98 27.15 -9.15 23.57
N VAL A 99 26.72 -8.92 24.81
CA VAL A 99 25.33 -8.55 25.13
C VAL A 99 24.98 -7.16 24.59
N LEU A 100 25.86 -6.17 24.72
CA LEU A 100 25.63 -4.82 24.20
C LEU A 100 25.57 -4.79 22.67
N GLU A 101 26.41 -5.57 21.99
CA GLU A 101 26.40 -5.71 20.53
C GLU A 101 25.10 -6.37 20.05
N GLU A 102 24.58 -7.35 20.79
CA GLU A 102 23.29 -7.97 20.51
C GLU A 102 22.15 -6.94 20.62
N GLN A 103 22.11 -6.18 21.72
CA GLN A 103 21.13 -5.10 21.91
C GLN A 103 21.20 -4.06 20.79
N ARG A 104 22.42 -3.69 20.37
CA ARG A 104 22.62 -2.77 19.25
C ARG A 104 22.09 -3.35 17.95
N ARG A 105 22.33 -4.64 17.68
CA ARG A 105 21.86 -5.31 16.46
C ARG A 105 20.33 -5.36 16.39
N GLN A 106 19.67 -5.62 17.52
CA GLN A 106 18.21 -5.59 17.61
C GLN A 106 17.65 -4.20 17.27
N LEU A 107 18.24 -3.13 17.82
CA LEU A 107 17.81 -1.76 17.54
C LEU A 107 18.08 -1.34 16.08
N ILE A 108 19.18 -1.79 15.47
CA ILE A 108 19.42 -1.56 14.03
C ILE A 108 18.31 -2.21 13.20
N GLY A 109 17.87 -3.40 13.56
CA GLY A 109 16.72 -4.05 12.91
C GLY A 109 15.42 -3.25 13.08
N THR A 110 15.18 -2.70 14.27
CA THR A 110 14.03 -1.80 14.51
C THR A 110 14.13 -0.52 13.69
N GLN A 111 15.31 0.10 13.59
CA GLN A 111 15.53 1.30 12.78
C GLN A 111 15.19 1.04 11.31
N PHE A 112 15.65 -0.08 10.75
CA PHE A 112 15.33 -0.46 9.38
C PHE A 112 13.81 -0.59 9.13
N ASN A 113 13.08 -1.16 10.09
CA ASN A 113 11.63 -1.25 9.98
C ASN A 113 10.96 0.14 9.98
N ILE A 114 11.47 1.09 10.75
CA ILE A 114 10.97 2.48 10.77
C ILE A 114 11.30 3.19 9.46
N ASP A 115 12.52 3.07 8.97
CA ASP A 115 12.94 3.68 7.69
C ASP A 115 12.09 3.15 6.53
N SER A 116 11.82 1.84 6.52
CA SER A 116 10.93 1.21 5.53
C SER A 116 9.51 1.75 5.61
N LEU A 117 8.97 1.92 6.82
CA LEU A 117 7.63 2.47 7.03
C LEU A 117 7.56 3.95 6.64
N SER A 118 8.59 4.74 6.92
CA SER A 118 8.70 6.14 6.49
C SER A 118 8.67 6.25 4.97
N PHE A 119 9.44 5.41 4.28
CA PHE A 119 9.42 5.36 2.81
C PHE A 119 8.04 4.99 2.25
N GLN A 120 7.38 3.98 2.82
CA GLN A 120 6.01 3.61 2.43
C GLN A 120 5.02 4.76 2.66
N GLN A 121 5.20 5.52 3.75
CA GLN A 121 4.37 6.67 4.05
C GLN A 121 4.54 7.78 3.00
N ASP A 122 5.77 8.05 2.56
CA ASP A 122 6.02 9.04 1.51
C ASP A 122 5.44 8.61 0.16
N GLN A 123 5.55 7.33 -0.19
CA GLN A 123 4.87 6.77 -1.36
C GLN A 123 3.34 6.93 -1.26
N ALA A 124 2.77 6.66 -0.09
CA ALA A 124 1.34 6.84 0.16
C ALA A 124 0.92 8.32 0.02
N ARG A 125 1.75 9.28 0.45
CA ARG A 125 1.50 10.72 0.28
C ARG A 125 1.47 11.14 -1.18
N VAL A 126 2.43 10.69 -1.99
CA VAL A 126 2.46 10.97 -3.44
C VAL A 126 1.22 10.39 -4.12
N THR A 127 0.85 9.16 -3.75
CA THR A 127 -0.36 8.49 -4.27
C THR A 127 -1.62 9.25 -3.88
N LEU A 128 -1.71 9.71 -2.63
CA LEU A 128 -2.82 10.53 -2.15
C LEU A 128 -2.93 11.84 -2.91
N ALA A 129 -1.81 12.52 -3.18
CA ALA A 129 -1.79 13.74 -3.97
C ALA A 129 -2.29 13.50 -5.40
N ALA A 130 -1.86 12.42 -6.05
CA ALA A 130 -2.34 12.02 -7.37
C ALA A 130 -3.85 11.73 -7.35
N VAL A 131 -4.34 10.99 -6.36
CA VAL A 131 -5.78 10.70 -6.20
C VAL A 131 -6.59 11.98 -5.99
N ASN A 132 -6.08 12.94 -5.21
CA ASN A 132 -6.75 14.22 -5.03
C ASN A 132 -6.78 15.04 -6.32
N ALA A 133 -5.69 15.06 -7.09
CA ALA A 133 -5.65 15.71 -8.40
C ALA A 133 -6.64 15.07 -9.39
N LEU A 134 -6.73 13.74 -9.42
CA LEU A 134 -7.71 13.02 -10.22
C LEU A 134 -9.14 13.35 -9.80
N LYS A 135 -9.44 13.40 -8.49
CA LYS A 135 -10.76 13.81 -8.00
C LYS A 135 -11.13 15.20 -8.52
N THR A 136 -10.28 16.19 -8.32
CA THR A 136 -10.53 17.56 -8.81
C THR A 136 -10.65 17.60 -10.34
N GLY A 137 -9.83 16.84 -11.07
CA GLY A 137 -9.95 16.71 -12.51
C GLY A 137 -11.29 16.12 -12.95
N THR A 138 -11.74 15.06 -12.28
CA THR A 138 -13.05 14.43 -12.58
C THR A 138 -14.22 15.33 -12.24
N GLU A 139 -14.15 16.13 -11.18
CA GLU A 139 -15.17 17.13 -10.84
C GLU A 139 -15.25 18.23 -11.90
N ARG A 140 -14.11 18.72 -12.37
CA ARG A 140 -14.04 19.68 -13.49
C ARG A 140 -14.58 19.07 -14.78
N LEU A 141 -14.21 17.84 -15.11
CA LEU A 141 -14.75 17.14 -16.28
C LEU A 141 -16.27 17.00 -16.20
N LYS A 142 -16.83 16.66 -15.03
CA LYS A 142 -18.29 16.63 -14.82
C LYS A 142 -18.93 18.00 -15.03
N ALA A 143 -18.30 19.07 -14.53
CA ALA A 143 -18.81 20.43 -14.72
C ALA A 143 -18.80 20.85 -16.20
N VAL A 144 -17.73 20.54 -16.95
CA VAL A 144 -17.65 20.78 -18.40
C VAL A 144 -18.66 19.93 -19.15
N GLN A 145 -18.82 18.66 -18.78
CA GLN A 145 -19.80 17.77 -19.40
C GLN A 145 -21.23 18.28 -19.25
N LEU A 146 -21.59 18.90 -18.11
CA LEU A 146 -22.90 19.52 -17.91
C LEU A 146 -23.09 20.79 -18.77
N GLN A 147 -22.01 21.46 -19.19
CA GLN A 147 -22.08 22.60 -20.12
C GLN A 147 -22.16 22.16 -21.58
N MET A 148 -21.76 20.92 -21.90
CA MET A 148 -21.91 20.34 -23.24
C MET A 148 -23.34 19.81 -23.39
N ASP A 149 -24.27 20.69 -23.77
CA ASP A 149 -25.62 20.31 -24.18
C ASP A 149 -25.53 19.42 -25.43
N VAL A 150 -25.81 18.11 -25.27
CA VAL A 150 -25.83 17.14 -26.37
C VAL A 150 -26.75 17.60 -27.50
N SER A 151 -27.90 18.21 -27.16
CA SER A 151 -28.84 18.74 -28.16
C SER A 151 -28.24 19.85 -29.03
N LYS A 152 -27.30 20.66 -28.51
CA LYS A 152 -26.60 21.68 -29.30
C LYS A 152 -25.54 21.05 -30.20
N VAL A 153 -24.93 19.96 -29.75
CA VAL A 153 -23.97 19.20 -30.56
C VAL A 153 -24.68 18.48 -31.71
N GLU A 154 -25.85 17.89 -31.47
CA GLU A 154 -26.69 17.28 -32.51
C GLU A 154 -27.13 18.33 -33.53
N LEU A 155 -27.64 19.49 -33.08
CA LEU A 155 -27.96 20.62 -33.97
C LEU A 155 -26.76 21.09 -34.81
N LEU A 156 -25.57 21.22 -34.20
CA LEU A 156 -24.36 21.62 -34.94
C LEU A 156 -23.90 20.54 -35.93
N CYS A 157 -24.07 19.25 -35.60
CA CYS A 157 -23.79 18.16 -36.53
C CYS A 157 -24.78 18.15 -37.70
N ASP A 158 -26.06 18.40 -37.45
CA ASP A 158 -27.10 18.50 -38.47
C ASP A 158 -26.86 19.72 -39.38
N ASP A 159 -26.53 20.88 -38.81
CA ASP A 159 -26.15 22.09 -39.54
C ASP A 159 -24.89 21.85 -40.39
N ALA A 160 -23.88 21.14 -39.87
CA ALA A 160 -22.68 20.79 -40.61
C ALA A 160 -22.96 19.80 -41.76
N ALA A 161 -23.91 18.87 -41.58
CA ALA A 161 -24.35 17.97 -42.63
C ALA A 161 -25.10 18.74 -43.73
N MET A 162 -26.02 19.63 -43.35
CA MET A 162 -26.70 20.52 -44.31
C MET A 162 -25.70 21.39 -45.08
N LEU A 163 -24.69 21.95 -44.41
CA LEU A 163 -23.64 22.74 -45.05
C LEU A 163 -22.79 21.91 -46.04
N ALA A 164 -22.47 20.66 -45.70
CA ALA A 164 -21.75 19.77 -46.60
C ALA A 164 -22.57 19.39 -47.84
N ASP A 165 -23.87 19.17 -47.66
CA ASP A 165 -24.79 18.87 -48.77
C ASP A 165 -25.02 20.10 -49.65
N GLU A 166 -25.12 21.29 -49.07
CA GLU A 166 -25.21 22.54 -49.84
C GLU A 166 -23.93 22.81 -50.63
N MET A 167 -22.76 22.51 -50.04
CA MET A 167 -21.47 22.63 -50.73
C MET A 167 -21.32 21.62 -51.87
N ARG A 168 -21.92 20.43 -51.75
CA ARG A 168 -22.08 19.47 -52.86
C ARG A 168 -23.02 19.98 -53.93
N ASN A 169 -24.19 20.49 -53.56
CA ASN A 169 -25.14 21.07 -54.51
C ASN A 169 -24.54 22.25 -55.29
N ILE A 170 -23.75 23.10 -54.64
CA ILE A 170 -23.01 24.19 -55.30
C ILE A 170 -21.98 23.60 -56.28
N SER A 171 -21.25 22.56 -55.88
CA SER A 171 -20.27 21.90 -56.76
C SER A 171 -20.93 21.22 -57.97
N ASP A 172 -22.08 20.57 -57.78
CA ASP A 172 -22.84 19.92 -58.85
C ASP A 172 -23.51 20.94 -59.77
N ALA A 173 -24.01 22.05 -59.26
CA ALA A 173 -24.57 23.15 -60.05
C ALA A 173 -23.49 23.85 -60.90
N LEU A 174 -22.29 24.04 -60.34
CA LEU A 174 -21.12 24.52 -61.08
C LEU A 174 -20.65 23.51 -62.14
N GLY A 175 -20.77 22.21 -61.86
CA GLY A 175 -20.45 21.13 -62.80
C GLY A 175 -21.47 20.98 -63.94
N GLN A 176 -22.76 21.18 -63.68
CA GLN A 176 -23.82 21.14 -64.71
C GLN A 176 -23.88 22.41 -65.56
N GLY A 177 -23.48 23.56 -65.01
CA GLY A 177 -23.47 24.85 -65.73
C GLY A 177 -22.41 24.97 -66.83
N TYR A 178 -21.46 24.02 -66.95
CA TYR A 178 -20.41 24.01 -67.98
C TYR A 178 -20.43 22.73 -68.82
N SER A 179 -21.62 22.25 -69.19
CA SER A 179 -21.79 21.29 -70.29
C SER A 179 -22.86 21.80 -71.27
N GLY A 180 -22.66 23.01 -71.79
CA GLY A 180 -23.36 23.48 -72.99
C GLY A 180 -22.70 22.88 -74.23
N PRO A 181 -23.46 22.33 -75.19
CA PRO A 181 -22.90 21.68 -76.38
C PRO A 181 -22.35 22.72 -77.37
N ASP A 182 -21.09 22.55 -77.78
CA ASP A 182 -20.56 23.07 -79.05
C ASP A 182 -21.02 22.17 -80.22
#